data_AF-A0A9E5NFW9-F1
#
_entry.id   AF-A0A9E5NFW9-F1
#
_cell.length_a   1.000
_cell.length_b   1.000
_cell.length_c   1.000
_cell.angle_alpha   90.00
_cell.angle_beta   90.00
_cell.angle_gamma   90.00
#
_symmetry.space_group_name_H-M   'P 1'
#
loop_
_entity.id
_entity.type
_entity.pdbx_description
1 polymer ?
#
loop_
_entity_poly.entity_id
_entity_poly.type
_entity_poly.pdbx_seq_one_letter_code
_entity_poly.pdbx_strand_id
1 'polypeptide(L)'
;MTETTFWIRDHFPVLYEGGEAKAVLVDITSFAQMELIMDNLLNREEEPEDAILAASAVLQRLVAQARQEPASPDWEQELDEL
;
A
#
# COMPACT_ATOMS: atom_id res chain seq x y z
N MET A 1 -3.62 7.63 -14.86
CA MET A 1 -2.30 8.25 -14.64
C MET A 1 -2.49 9.66 -14.09
N THR A 2 -3.03 9.78 -12.88
CA THR A 2 -3.45 11.06 -12.26
C THR A 2 -2.92 11.21 -10.82
N GLU A 3 -2.03 10.32 -10.38
CA GLU A 3 -1.55 10.29 -8.99
C GLU A 3 -0.33 11.19 -8.74
N THR A 4 0.32 11.71 -9.80
CA THR A 4 1.59 12.44 -9.67
C THR A 4 1.45 13.90 -9.27
N THR A 5 0.23 14.46 -9.26
CA THR A 5 0.00 15.90 -8.99
C THR A 5 -0.23 16.21 -7.50
N PHE A 6 -0.53 15.19 -6.68
CA PHE A 6 -0.87 15.38 -5.26
C PHE A 6 0.30 15.92 -4.41
N TRP A 7 1.54 15.65 -4.82
CA TRP A 7 2.75 15.92 -4.02
C TRP A 7 3.46 17.23 -4.34
N ILE A 8 2.85 18.12 -5.12
CA ILE A 8 3.49 19.39 -5.48
C ILE A 8 3.26 20.39 -4.36
N ARG A 9 4.35 20.89 -3.75
CA ARG A 9 4.32 21.89 -2.66
C ARG A 9 3.42 23.10 -2.97
N ASP A 10 3.35 23.50 -4.23
CA ASP A 10 2.55 24.63 -4.71
C ASP A 10 1.02 24.40 -4.60
N HIS A 11 0.57 23.17 -4.32
CA HIS A 11 -0.84 22.87 -4.08
C HIS A 11 -1.30 23.24 -2.67
N PHE A 12 -0.36 23.42 -1.75
CA PHE A 12 -0.67 23.71 -0.36
C PHE A 12 -0.25 25.13 0.01
N PRO A 13 -1.13 25.92 0.64
CA PRO A 13 -0.76 27.25 1.12
C PRO A 13 0.43 27.17 2.09
N VAL A 14 1.44 28.02 1.87
CA VAL A 14 2.64 28.08 2.71
C VAL A 14 2.53 29.27 3.67
N LEU A 15 2.79 29.01 4.95
CA LEU A 15 2.89 30.05 5.98
C LEU A 15 4.33 30.56 6.05
N TYR A 16 4.49 31.88 5.99
CA TYR A 16 5.77 32.58 6.07
C TYR A 16 5.88 33.39 7.35
N GLU A 17 7.06 33.36 7.97
CA GLU A 17 7.41 34.18 9.14
C GLU A 17 8.76 34.85 8.85
N GLY A 18 8.83 36.17 8.93
CA GLY A 18 10.07 36.90 8.62
C GLY A 18 10.55 36.78 7.16
N GLY A 19 9.66 36.39 6.24
CA GLY A 19 10.02 36.12 4.83
C GLY A 19 10.49 34.70 4.56
N GLU A 20 10.60 33.86 5.59
CA GLU A 20 10.99 32.45 5.47
C GLU A 20 9.76 31.52 5.57
N ALA A 21 9.74 30.47 4.75
CA ALA A 21 8.68 29.47 4.79
C ALA A 21 8.81 28.60 6.04
N LYS A 22 7.77 28.58 6.87
CA LYS A 22 7.76 27.91 8.18
C LYS A 22 6.85 26.70 8.26
N ALA A 23 5.71 26.74 7.58
CA ALA A 23 4.75 25.65 7.60
C ALA A 23 3.93 25.60 6.31
N VAL A 24 3.21 24.50 6.14
CA VAL A 24 2.30 24.27 5.01
C VAL A 24 0.94 23.90 5.59
N LEU A 25 -0.13 24.48 5.04
CA LEU A 25 -1.50 24.20 5.43
C LEU A 25 -2.06 23.06 4.57
N VAL A 26 -2.53 22.01 5.20
CA VAL A 26 -3.05 20.80 4.56
C VAL A 26 -4.42 20.48 5.16
N ASP A 27 -5.39 20.09 4.33
CA ASP A 27 -6.68 19.63 4.83
C ASP A 27 -6.56 18.25 5.49
N ILE A 28 -7.51 17.91 6.37
CA ILE A 28 -7.42 16.70 7.19
C ILE A 28 -7.44 15.40 6.36
N THR A 29 -8.10 15.40 5.20
CA THR A 29 -8.16 14.23 4.32
C THR A 29 -6.81 14.01 3.64
N SER A 30 -6.22 15.08 3.10
CA SER A 30 -4.88 15.03 2.52
C SER A 30 -3.83 14.66 3.56
N PHE A 31 -3.93 15.19 4.78
CA PHE A 31 -3.02 14.85 5.89
C PHE A 31 -3.07 13.35 6.21
N ALA A 32 -4.27 12.77 6.37
CA ALA A 32 -4.41 11.35 6.68
C ALA A 32 -3.82 10.44 5.57
N GLN A 33 -3.96 10.83 4.30
CA GLN A 33 -3.34 10.10 3.19
C GLN A 33 -1.81 10.19 3.22
N MET A 34 -1.26 11.36 3.51
CA MET A 34 0.19 11.54 3.66
C MET A 34 0.73 10.74 4.84
N GLU A 35 0.03 10.76 5.97
CA GLU A 35 0.38 9.99 7.17
C GLU A 35 0.42 8.49 6.88
N LEU A 36 -0.61 7.93 6.24
CA LEU A 36 -0.63 6.52 5.86
C LEU A 36 0.57 6.14 4.97
N ILE A 37 0.90 6.98 3.99
CA ILE A 37 2.00 6.70 3.06
C ILE A 37 3.35 6.80 3.77
N MET A 38 3.54 7.83 4.60
CA MET A 38 4.75 8.00 5.40
C MET A 38 4.94 6.85 6.39
N ASP A 39 3.87 6.42 7.05
CA ASP A 39 3.88 5.29 7.98
C ASP A 39 4.29 4.00 7.27
N ASN A 40 3.72 3.73 6.09
CA ASN A 40 4.11 2.59 5.26
C ASN A 40 5.55 2.67 4.75
N LEU A 41 6.10 3.86 4.49
CA LEU A 41 7.49 4.02 4.04
C LEU A 41 8.50 3.89 5.19
N LEU A 42 8.16 4.43 6.36
CA LEU A 42 9.03 4.43 7.54
C LEU A 42 9.02 3.08 8.27
N ASN A 43 7.88 2.41 8.30
CA ASN A 43 7.70 1.11 8.97
C ASN A 43 7.72 -0.06 7.99
N ARG A 44 8.16 0.15 6.75
CA ARG A 44 8.47 -0.96 5.87
C ARG A 44 9.67 -1.70 6.45
N GLU A 45 9.42 -2.79 7.16
CA GLU A 45 10.46 -3.79 7.36
C GLU A 45 11.02 -4.11 5.97
N GLU A 46 12.34 -4.15 5.83
CA GLU A 46 12.96 -4.69 4.63
C GLU A 46 12.47 -6.14 4.52
N GLU A 47 11.39 -6.38 3.78
CA GLU A 47 11.07 -7.72 3.33
C GLU A 47 12.26 -8.08 2.43
N PRO A 48 13.12 -9.03 2.86
CA PRO A 48 14.24 -9.41 2.01
C PRO A 48 13.63 -9.89 0.70
N GLU A 49 14.17 -9.45 -0.42
CA GLU A 49 13.70 -9.86 -1.76
C GLU A 49 13.54 -11.39 -1.85
N ASP A 50 14.39 -12.12 -1.13
CA ASP A 50 14.34 -13.57 -0.93
C ASP A 50 13.04 -14.09 -0.29
N ALA A 51 12.44 -13.36 0.66
CA ALA A 51 11.16 -13.72 1.27
C ALA A 51 10.00 -13.54 0.29
N ILE A 52 10.00 -12.45 -0.50
CA ILE A 52 8.98 -12.22 -1.54
C ILE A 52 9.11 -13.27 -2.65
N LEU A 53 10.34 -13.57 -3.09
CA LEU A 53 10.61 -14.61 -4.08
C LEU A 53 10.20 -16.00 -3.56
N ALA A 54 10.48 -16.32 -2.29
CA ALA A 54 10.06 -17.56 -1.67
C ALA A 54 8.51 -17.65 -1.57
N ALA A 55 7.84 -16.59 -1.13
CA ALA A 55 6.39 -16.53 -1.06
C ALA A 55 5.76 -16.66 -2.46
N SER A 56 6.35 -16.02 -3.48
CA SER A 56 5.94 -16.12 -4.87
C SER A 56 6.06 -17.56 -5.40
N ALA A 57 7.14 -18.28 -5.06
CA ALA A 57 7.28 -19.69 -5.43
C ALA A 57 6.22 -20.58 -4.75
N VAL A 58 5.84 -20.29 -3.51
CA VAL A 58 4.75 -20.99 -2.80
C VAL A 58 3.40 -20.71 -3.47
N LEU A 59 3.10 -19.45 -3.79
CA LEU A 59 1.88 -19.05 -4.48
C LEU A 59 1.78 -19.70 -5.87
N GLN A 60 2.87 -19.76 -6.63
CA GLN A 60 2.91 -20.44 -7.93
C GLN A 60 2.59 -21.94 -7.82
N ARG A 61 3.08 -22.61 -6.77
CA ARG A 61 2.75 -24.02 -6.51
C ARG A 61 1.28 -24.21 -6.14
N LEU A 62 0.74 -23.34 -5.28
CA LEU A 62 -0.68 -23.38 -4.92
C LEU A 62 -1.58 -23.16 -6.13
N VAL A 63 -1.24 -22.20 -7.00
CA VAL A 63 -1.97 -21.97 -8.26
C VAL A 63 -1.86 -23.18 -9.20
N ALA A 64 -0.69 -23.80 -9.31
CA ALA A 64 -0.51 -24.98 -10.14
C ALA A 64 -1.33 -26.17 -9.61
N GLN A 65 -1.42 -26.33 -8.29
CA GLN A 65 -2.22 -27.36 -7.63
C GLN A 65 -3.71 -27.11 -7.81
N ALA A 66 -4.18 -25.90 -7.53
CA ALA A 66 -5.59 -25.51 -7.70
C ALA A 66 -6.10 -25.63 -9.14
N ARG A 67 -5.20 -25.52 -10.15
CA ARG A 67 -5.55 -25.75 -11.56
C ARG A 67 -5.69 -27.22 -11.93
N GLN A 68 -5.08 -28.12 -11.16
CA GLN A 68 -5.12 -29.57 -11.40
C GLN A 68 -6.26 -30.24 -10.64
N GLU A 69 -6.69 -29.63 -9.53
CA GLU A 69 -7.80 -30.13 -8.74
C GLU A 69 -9.13 -29.59 -9.30
N PRO A 70 -10.16 -30.44 -9.48
CA PRO A 70 -11.50 -29.95 -9.79
C PRO A 70 -12.00 -29.11 -8.61
N ALA A 71 -12.67 -28.01 -8.91
CA ALA A 71 -13.28 -27.17 -7.89
C ALA A 71 -14.19 -28.02 -6.98
N SER A 72 -14.05 -27.86 -5.66
CA SER A 72 -14.94 -28.53 -4.72
C SER A 72 -16.38 -28.09 -4.99
N PRO A 73 -17.36 -29.00 -4.99
CA PRO A 73 -18.77 -28.63 -5.14
C PRO A 73 -19.28 -27.75 -3.99
N ASP A 74 -18.63 -27.77 -2.83
CA ASP A 74 -19.00 -27.04 -1.61
C ASP A 74 -17.97 -25.98 -1.21
N TRP A 75 -17.18 -25.49 -2.18
CA TRP A 75 -16.06 -24.55 -1.97
C TRP A 75 -16.44 -23.29 -1.17
N GLU A 76 -17.70 -22.85 -1.26
CA GLU A 76 -18.22 -21.67 -0.57
C GLU A 76 -18.36 -21.92 0.94
N GLN A 77 -18.79 -23.13 1.33
CA GLN A 77 -18.84 -23.53 2.74
C GLN A 77 -17.43 -23.80 3.30
N GLU A 78 -16.55 -24.40 2.51
CA GLU A 78 -15.15 -24.64 2.89
C GLU A 78 -14.37 -23.33 3.15
N LEU A 79 -14.70 -22.24 2.45
CA LEU A 79 -14.10 -20.92 2.67
C LEU A 79 -14.62 -20.23 3.94
N ASP A 80 -15.91 -20.38 4.27
CA ASP A 80 -16.50 -19.80 5.48
C ASP A 80 -15.99 -20.48 6.77
N GLU A 81 -15.44 -21.70 6.65
CA GLU A 81 -14.88 -22.48 7.76
C GLU A 81 -13.36 -22.29 7.97
N LEU A 82 -12.68 -21.52 7.10
CA LEU A 82 -11.24 -21.19 7.16
C LEU A 82 -10.95 -19.91 7.94
#